data_AF-A0A453MHA5-F1
#
_entry.id   AF-A0A453MHA5-F1
#
_cell.length_a   1.000
_cell.length_b   1.000
_cell.length_c   1.000
_cell.angle_alpha   90.00
_cell.angle_beta   90.00
_cell.angle_gamma   90.00
#
_symmetry.space_group_name_H-M   'P 1'
#
loop_
_entity.id
_entity.type
_entity.pdbx_description
1 polymer ?
#
loop_
_entity_poly.entity_id
_entity_poly.type
_entity_poly.pdbx_seq_one_letter_code
_entity_poly.pdbx_strand_id
1 'polypeptide(L)'
;PSPPLSAGPQQRRLLQAAADGDLRLFKSIASALDGGKGRVKEAVEAVRNCGAGALHTAAGRGRTPMCAYLVEELGVDVNAADDKGATPLTYALRWRAVDTVRYLFDHGADAEKPGEQGFTPLHVAAGAGLCEMIEVLLSKGADVNCFSYRGTLLHSAIIGKQVAAVKLLLDHHADCNKPVSLHYTPLIAALHARSLKCVKLLIEAGADAKGVPPLTPLVVAANDGLTDFYEPLLRAGADPDVRDDGGQLPIEIAARNNRRKDVEILFPVTSHIPYVRDWSVDGILAYVKSVPKEEDDPLYKMGPAYLKLEGTKAYKRKDYVSAINFYSMAIKLNPGDVTLHSNKSLCWINLGEGDKALEDAEFCRMIRPDWPKACYRQGAAQMLLKNYEKACEAFQDGLKLDPTNVEIENALRVRFREPEVRQCDMKQ
;
A
#
# COMPACT_ATOMS: atom_id res chain seq x y z
N PRO A 1 5.15 31.49 11.52
CA PRO A 1 5.77 30.22 11.97
C PRO A 1 7.21 30.12 11.44
N SER A 2 8.18 30.26 12.34
CA SER A 2 9.61 30.10 12.01
C SER A 2 9.91 28.66 11.62
N PRO A 3 10.85 28.40 10.69
CA PRO A 3 11.22 27.03 10.32
C PRO A 3 11.84 26.30 11.53
N PRO A 4 11.81 24.96 11.57
CA PRO A 4 12.45 24.21 12.65
C PRO A 4 13.95 24.47 12.60
N LEU A 5 14.45 25.22 13.58
CA LEU A 5 15.88 25.41 13.82
C LEU A 5 16.52 24.03 13.98
N SER A 6 17.57 23.76 13.20
CA SER A 6 18.39 22.57 13.36
C SER A 6 18.83 22.45 14.82
N ALA A 7 18.55 21.29 15.43
CA ALA A 7 18.79 21.09 16.86
C ALA A 7 20.26 21.35 17.20
N GLY A 8 20.50 22.38 18.02
CA GLY A 8 21.84 22.69 18.54
C GLY A 8 22.45 21.52 19.31
N PRO A 9 23.76 21.57 19.63
CA PRO A 9 24.47 20.47 20.27
C PRO A 9 23.84 20.00 21.58
N GLN A 10 23.31 20.91 22.40
CA GLN A 10 22.65 20.58 23.66
C GLN A 10 21.29 19.90 23.45
N GLN A 11 20.50 20.36 22.47
CA GLN A 11 19.23 19.74 22.10
C GLN A 11 19.41 18.29 21.64
N ARG A 12 20.42 18.02 20.81
CA ARG A 12 20.75 16.65 20.39
C ARG A 12 21.19 15.77 21.56
N ARG A 13 22.00 16.31 22.47
CA ARG A 13 22.42 15.59 23.68
C ARG A 13 21.26 15.28 24.63
N LEU A 14 20.25 16.15 24.72
CA LEU A 14 19.04 15.88 25.51
C LEU A 14 18.29 14.64 24.97
N LEU A 15 18.04 14.60 23.66
CA LEU A 15 17.37 13.44 23.04
C LEU A 15 18.20 12.16 23.15
N GLN A 16 19.53 12.27 23.03
CA GLN A 16 20.42 11.13 23.25
C GLN A 16 20.36 10.63 24.69
N ALA A 17 20.39 11.52 25.69
CA ALA A 17 20.24 11.13 27.10
C ALA A 17 18.89 10.44 27.36
N ALA A 18 17.81 10.89 26.70
CA ALA A 18 16.51 10.20 26.76
C ALA A 18 16.57 8.80 26.12
N ALA A 19 17.25 8.65 24.97
CA ALA A 19 17.47 7.38 24.29
C ALA A 19 18.26 6.37 25.15
N ASP A 20 19.29 6.87 25.83
CA ASP A 20 20.18 6.07 26.68
C ASP A 20 19.53 5.76 28.03
N GLY A 21 18.52 6.52 28.43
CA GLY A 21 17.88 6.41 29.74
C GLY A 21 18.69 7.02 30.88
N ASP A 22 19.67 7.88 30.57
CA ASP A 22 20.50 8.57 31.56
C ASP A 22 19.71 9.73 32.19
N LEU A 23 18.94 9.42 33.24
CA LEU A 23 18.14 10.39 33.98
C LEU A 23 18.97 11.53 34.57
N ARG A 24 20.20 11.27 35.02
CA ARG A 24 21.05 12.31 35.64
C ARG A 24 21.49 13.32 34.60
N LEU A 25 22.00 12.84 33.47
CA LEU A 25 22.40 13.70 32.37
C LEU A 25 21.19 14.43 31.77
N PHE A 26 20.07 13.73 31.60
CA PHE A 26 18.83 14.32 31.08
C PHE A 26 18.34 15.47 31.96
N LYS A 27 18.22 15.26 33.28
CA LYS A 27 17.81 16.30 34.25
C LYS A 27 18.75 17.51 34.20
N SER A 28 20.07 17.28 34.18
CA SER A 28 21.07 18.35 34.07
C SER A 28 20.92 19.20 32.80
N ILE A 29 20.77 18.57 31.64
CA ILE A 29 20.59 19.28 30.36
C ILE A 29 19.23 19.98 30.33
N ALA A 30 18.15 19.35 30.80
CA ALA A 30 16.81 19.93 30.82
C ALA A 30 16.76 21.21 31.67
N SER A 31 17.38 21.21 32.86
CA SER A 31 17.51 22.41 33.70
C SER A 31 18.35 23.51 33.04
N ALA A 32 19.43 23.14 32.33
CA ALA A 32 20.24 24.11 31.59
C ALA A 32 19.45 24.76 30.43
N LEU A 33 18.61 23.99 29.73
CA LEU A 33 17.75 24.51 28.65
C LEU A 33 16.61 25.39 29.16
N ASP A 34 16.04 25.07 30.34
CA ASP A 34 15.05 25.92 31.01
C ASP A 34 15.65 27.28 31.42
N GLY A 35 16.93 27.29 31.83
CA GLY A 35 17.62 28.51 32.25
C GLY A 35 17.06 29.10 33.55
N GLY A 36 16.51 28.26 34.44
CA GLY A 36 15.97 28.66 35.74
C GLY A 36 14.60 29.34 35.67
N LYS A 37 13.86 29.18 34.57
CA LYS A 37 12.54 29.80 34.35
C LYS A 37 11.40 28.98 34.95
N GLY A 38 11.68 27.78 35.48
CA GLY A 38 10.68 26.89 36.07
C GLY A 38 9.75 26.25 35.04
N ARG A 39 10.14 26.24 33.76
CA ARG A 39 9.38 25.76 32.60
C ARG A 39 10.11 24.61 31.91
N VAL A 40 10.58 23.66 32.73
CA VAL A 40 11.38 22.51 32.28
C VAL A 40 10.60 21.65 31.30
N LYS A 41 9.28 21.48 31.50
CA LYS A 41 8.40 20.79 30.57
C LYS A 41 8.48 21.43 29.18
N GLU A 42 8.23 22.73 29.08
CA GLU A 42 8.21 23.44 27.80
C GLU A 42 9.59 23.43 27.12
N ALA A 43 10.67 23.54 27.91
CA ALA A 43 12.04 23.44 27.39
C ALA A 43 12.33 22.06 26.79
N VAL A 44 11.90 20.98 27.46
CA VAL A 44 11.99 19.61 26.95
C VAL A 44 11.06 19.39 25.75
N GLU A 45 9.87 19.98 25.76
CA GLU A 45 8.91 19.87 24.67
C GLU A 45 9.34 20.61 23.40
N ALA A 46 10.08 21.71 23.53
CA ALA A 46 10.65 22.44 22.40
C ALA A 46 11.78 21.67 21.69
N VAL A 47 12.41 20.70 22.36
CA VAL A 47 13.46 19.87 21.75
C VAL A 47 12.82 18.71 20.98
N ARG A 48 12.83 18.83 19.65
CA ARG A 48 12.26 17.86 18.72
C ARG A 48 13.22 17.56 17.56
N ASN A 49 13.12 16.35 17.01
CA ASN A 49 13.77 15.94 15.76
C ASN A 49 12.72 15.28 14.87
N CYS A 50 12.38 15.92 13.74
CA CYS A 50 11.21 15.54 12.91
C CYS A 50 9.92 15.41 13.76
N GLY A 51 9.66 16.38 14.63
CA GLY A 51 8.53 16.38 15.56
C GLY A 51 8.64 15.38 16.73
N ALA A 52 9.56 14.41 16.67
CA ALA A 52 9.74 13.42 17.72
C ALA A 52 10.51 14.01 18.92
N GLY A 53 9.97 13.84 20.12
CA GLY A 53 10.53 14.35 21.37
C GLY A 53 11.29 13.33 22.22
N ALA A 54 11.64 13.77 23.45
CA ALA A 54 12.30 12.92 24.43
C ALA A 54 11.49 11.66 24.75
N LEU A 55 10.17 11.79 24.91
CA LEU A 55 9.29 10.65 25.24
C LEU A 55 9.23 9.62 24.10
N HIS A 56 9.20 10.07 22.84
CA HIS A 56 9.23 9.18 21.67
C HIS A 56 10.53 8.37 21.64
N THR A 57 11.66 9.06 21.85
CA THR A 57 12.99 8.45 21.82
C THR A 57 13.18 7.47 22.97
N ALA A 58 12.79 7.85 24.19
CA ALA A 58 12.84 6.98 25.37
C ALA A 58 11.94 5.75 25.20
N ALA A 59 10.72 5.93 24.70
CA ALA A 59 9.76 4.85 24.48
C ALA A 59 10.26 3.85 23.44
N GLY A 60 10.76 4.32 22.29
CA GLY A 60 11.35 3.46 21.27
C GLY A 60 12.62 2.74 21.70
N ARG A 61 13.30 3.18 22.77
CA ARG A 61 14.47 2.51 23.33
C ARG A 61 14.16 1.67 24.57
N GLY A 62 12.88 1.56 24.95
CA GLY A 62 12.44 0.81 26.13
C GLY A 62 12.93 1.39 27.45
N ARG A 63 13.16 2.71 27.52
CA ARG A 63 13.66 3.38 28.74
C ARG A 63 12.48 3.75 29.64
N THR A 64 11.80 2.75 30.20
CA THR A 64 10.61 2.95 31.04
C THR A 64 10.83 3.95 32.18
N PRO A 65 11.95 3.93 32.94
CA PRO A 65 12.18 4.94 33.99
C PRO A 65 12.31 6.38 33.47
N MET A 66 12.85 6.55 32.25
CA MET A 66 12.89 7.86 31.59
C MET A 66 11.49 8.29 31.15
N CYS A 67 10.69 7.35 30.63
CA CYS A 67 9.29 7.62 30.29
C CYS A 67 8.49 8.03 31.53
N ALA A 68 8.68 7.34 32.66
CA ALA A 68 8.08 7.67 33.95
C ALA A 68 8.40 9.09 34.39
N TYR A 69 9.67 9.48 34.37
CA TYR A 69 10.07 10.85 34.68
C TYR A 69 9.40 11.89 33.75
N LEU A 70 9.36 11.62 32.45
CA LEU A 70 8.77 12.54 31.47
C LEU A 70 7.25 12.70 31.66
N VAL A 71 6.53 11.61 31.93
CA VAL A 71 5.06 11.63 32.03
C VAL A 71 4.61 12.08 33.42
N GLU A 72 5.19 11.55 34.49
CA GLU A 72 4.72 11.77 35.87
C GLU A 72 5.31 13.04 36.49
N GLU A 73 6.62 13.27 36.36
CA GLU A 73 7.27 14.44 36.98
C GLU A 73 7.18 15.69 36.07
N LEU A 74 7.36 15.54 34.75
CA LEU A 74 7.30 16.67 33.82
C LEU A 74 5.93 16.89 33.18
N GLY A 75 4.99 15.94 33.29
CA GLY A 75 3.65 16.08 32.72
C GLY A 75 3.66 16.18 31.18
N VAL A 76 4.61 15.55 30.49
CA VAL A 76 4.65 15.47 29.03
C VAL A 76 3.45 14.64 28.54
N ASP A 77 2.76 15.12 27.52
CA ASP A 77 1.63 14.40 26.92
C ASP A 77 2.06 13.02 26.40
N VAL A 78 1.48 11.96 26.99
CA VAL A 78 1.72 10.56 26.61
C VAL A 78 1.35 10.28 25.15
N ASN A 79 0.42 11.07 24.61
CA ASN A 79 -0.11 10.97 23.24
C ASN A 79 0.48 12.02 22.31
N ALA A 80 1.56 12.71 22.70
CA ALA A 80 2.26 13.65 21.82
C ALA A 80 2.58 12.96 20.49
N ALA A 81 2.34 13.64 19.37
CA ALA A 81 2.57 13.10 18.04
C ALA A 81 3.79 13.78 17.41
N ASP A 82 4.60 13.02 16.68
CA ASP A 82 5.67 13.56 15.84
C ASP A 82 5.11 14.19 14.53
N ASP A 83 5.98 14.64 13.63
CA ASP A 83 5.57 15.27 12.36
C ASP A 83 4.78 14.32 11.44
N LYS A 84 4.82 13.01 11.73
CA LYS A 84 4.10 11.94 11.03
C LYS A 84 2.94 11.39 11.87
N GLY A 85 2.56 12.05 12.96
CA GLY A 85 1.49 11.59 13.84
C GLY A 85 1.82 10.34 14.66
N ALA A 86 3.05 9.84 14.62
CA ALA A 86 3.46 8.68 15.41
C ALA A 86 3.62 9.07 16.88
N THR A 87 3.00 8.31 17.77
CA THR A 87 3.03 8.53 19.23
C THR A 87 4.15 7.75 19.91
N PRO A 88 4.52 8.07 21.18
CA PRO A 88 5.40 7.24 21.98
C PRO A 88 5.03 5.76 22.00
N LEU A 89 3.73 5.43 22.03
CA LEU A 89 3.24 4.05 21.96
C LEU A 89 3.65 3.37 20.66
N THR A 90 3.47 4.03 19.51
CA THR A 90 3.88 3.46 18.20
C THR A 90 5.40 3.26 18.11
N TYR A 91 6.19 4.14 18.74
CA TYR A 91 7.64 3.98 18.86
C TYR A 91 8.00 2.75 19.70
N ALA A 92 7.38 2.59 20.88
CA ALA A 92 7.61 1.44 21.75
C ALA A 92 7.23 0.12 21.05
N LEU A 93 6.09 0.07 20.34
CA LEU A 93 5.67 -1.09 19.56
C LEU A 93 6.65 -1.42 18.43
N ARG A 94 7.07 -0.42 17.65
CA ARG A 94 8.01 -0.61 16.51
C ARG A 94 9.32 -1.26 16.95
N TRP A 95 9.80 -0.90 18.13
CA TRP A 95 11.05 -1.40 18.70
C TRP A 95 10.85 -2.50 19.76
N ARG A 96 9.62 -3.03 19.88
CA ARG A 96 9.26 -4.17 20.74
C ARG A 96 9.53 -3.97 22.24
N ALA A 97 9.39 -2.73 22.72
CA ALA A 97 9.58 -2.38 24.13
C ALA A 97 8.33 -2.68 24.98
N VAL A 98 8.05 -3.96 25.24
CA VAL A 98 6.81 -4.46 25.87
C VAL A 98 6.51 -3.79 27.21
N ASP A 99 7.50 -3.69 28.12
CA ASP A 99 7.29 -3.07 29.44
C ASP A 99 6.92 -1.59 29.30
N THR A 100 7.51 -0.90 28.33
CA THR A 100 7.20 0.50 28.05
C THR A 100 5.82 0.65 27.41
N VAL A 101 5.41 -0.28 26.54
CA VAL A 101 4.04 -0.30 25.99
C VAL A 101 3.01 -0.41 27.11
N ARG A 102 3.21 -1.35 28.05
CA ARG A 102 2.34 -1.52 29.22
C ARG A 102 2.29 -0.25 30.07
N TYR A 103 3.46 0.30 30.39
CA TYR A 103 3.58 1.57 31.12
C TYR A 103 2.77 2.70 30.44
N LEU A 104 2.93 2.88 29.13
CA LEU A 104 2.25 3.94 28.39
C LEU A 104 0.72 3.75 28.44
N PHE A 105 0.20 2.52 28.35
CA PHE A 105 -1.23 2.25 28.50
C PHE A 105 -1.76 2.57 29.89
N ASP A 106 -1.01 2.22 30.94
CA ASP A 106 -1.39 2.52 32.32
C ASP A 106 -1.47 4.03 32.58
N HIS A 107 -0.85 4.84 31.72
CA HIS A 107 -0.84 6.30 31.76
C HIS A 107 -1.70 6.95 30.66
N GLY A 108 -2.62 6.20 30.04
CA GLY A 108 -3.62 6.77 29.13
C GLY A 108 -3.16 6.95 27.69
N ALA A 109 -2.16 6.17 27.24
CA ALA A 109 -1.84 6.11 25.81
C ALA A 109 -3.05 5.60 25.00
N ASP A 110 -3.35 6.33 23.94
CA ASP A 110 -4.44 6.04 23.02
C ASP A 110 -4.07 4.88 22.10
N ALA A 111 -4.85 3.80 22.17
CA ALA A 111 -4.67 2.58 21.39
C ALA A 111 -5.03 2.75 19.90
N GLU A 112 -5.81 3.77 19.55
CA GLU A 112 -6.38 3.96 18.22
C GLU A 112 -5.79 5.16 17.48
N LYS A 113 -5.10 6.07 18.17
CA LYS A 113 -4.54 7.29 17.57
C LYS A 113 -3.74 6.99 16.29
N PRO A 114 -4.26 7.36 15.11
CA PRO A 114 -3.61 7.03 13.85
C PRO A 114 -2.42 7.95 13.62
N GLY A 115 -1.31 7.36 13.16
CA GLY A 115 -0.23 8.10 12.53
C GLY A 115 -0.53 8.42 11.07
N GLU A 116 0.51 8.79 10.34
CA GLU A 116 0.45 9.12 8.92
C GLU A 116 -0.25 8.01 8.12
N GLN A 117 -1.10 8.41 7.18
CA GLN A 117 -1.77 7.50 6.25
C GLN A 117 -2.65 6.43 6.94
N GLY A 118 -3.17 6.73 8.14
CA GLY A 118 -4.10 5.86 8.87
C GLY A 118 -3.43 4.69 9.61
N PHE A 119 -2.10 4.71 9.78
CA PHE A 119 -1.40 3.65 10.52
C PHE A 119 -1.68 3.73 12.02
N THR A 120 -2.49 2.81 12.55
CA THR A 120 -2.77 2.69 13.99
C THR A 120 -1.65 1.91 14.72
N PRO A 121 -1.55 2.03 16.06
CA PRO A 121 -0.69 1.17 16.88
C PRO A 121 -0.87 -0.33 16.58
N LEU A 122 -2.12 -0.75 16.33
CA LEU A 122 -2.46 -2.14 16.01
C LEU A 122 -1.87 -2.61 14.68
N HIS A 123 -1.78 -1.76 13.65
CA HIS A 123 -1.05 -2.09 12.42
C HIS A 123 0.44 -2.34 12.68
N VAL A 124 1.07 -1.53 13.54
CA VAL A 124 2.49 -1.69 13.90
C VAL A 124 2.69 -3.01 14.66
N ALA A 125 1.83 -3.33 15.62
CA ALA A 125 1.89 -4.59 16.37
C ALA A 125 1.68 -5.81 15.45
N ALA A 126 0.71 -5.76 14.55
CA ALA A 126 0.42 -6.81 13.56
C ALA A 126 1.61 -7.07 12.63
N GLY A 127 2.17 -6.02 12.01
CA GLY A 127 3.33 -6.15 11.11
C GLY A 127 4.62 -6.59 11.83
N ALA A 128 4.77 -6.23 13.10
CA ALA A 128 5.90 -6.66 13.93
C ALA A 128 5.71 -8.06 14.55
N GLY A 129 4.50 -8.63 14.52
CA GLY A 129 4.19 -9.96 15.05
C GLY A 129 4.07 -10.01 16.57
N LEU A 130 3.78 -8.89 17.21
CA LEU A 130 3.71 -8.76 18.67
C LEU A 130 2.35 -9.26 19.19
N CYS A 131 2.15 -10.58 19.18
CA CYS A 131 0.85 -11.21 19.49
C CYS A 131 0.27 -10.77 20.84
N GLU A 132 1.09 -10.75 21.90
CA GLU A 132 0.67 -10.26 23.21
C GLU A 132 0.20 -8.79 23.17
N MET A 133 0.86 -7.95 22.36
CA MET A 133 0.48 -6.54 22.23
C MET A 133 -0.77 -6.35 21.35
N ILE A 134 -0.98 -7.23 20.37
CA ILE A 134 -2.23 -7.29 19.60
C ILE A 134 -3.39 -7.58 20.56
N GLU A 135 -3.26 -8.59 21.43
CA GLU A 135 -4.29 -8.91 22.43
C GLU A 135 -4.53 -7.75 23.40
N VAL A 136 -3.47 -7.11 23.90
CA VAL A 136 -3.60 -5.94 24.78
C VAL A 136 -4.34 -4.80 24.07
N LEU A 137 -3.95 -4.46 22.84
CA LEU A 137 -4.59 -3.40 22.05
C LEU A 137 -6.08 -3.69 21.78
N LEU A 138 -6.42 -4.92 21.39
CA LEU A 138 -7.81 -5.35 21.19
C LEU A 138 -8.61 -5.28 22.50
N SER A 139 -8.02 -5.68 23.64
CA SER A 139 -8.67 -5.59 24.96
C SER A 139 -8.93 -4.14 25.40
N LYS A 140 -8.19 -3.18 24.82
CA LYS A 140 -8.37 -1.73 25.03
C LYS A 140 -9.34 -1.09 24.04
N GLY A 141 -10.02 -1.90 23.23
CA GLY A 141 -11.08 -1.46 22.33
C GLY A 141 -10.62 -1.09 20.92
N ALA A 142 -9.36 -1.34 20.55
CA ALA A 142 -8.89 -1.10 19.19
C ALA A 142 -9.67 -1.93 18.16
N ASP A 143 -10.11 -1.31 17.06
CA ASP A 143 -10.83 -2.00 15.99
C ASP A 143 -9.91 -2.97 15.21
N VAL A 144 -10.25 -4.26 15.22
CA VAL A 144 -9.58 -5.31 14.44
C VAL A 144 -9.69 -5.09 12.92
N ASN A 145 -10.71 -4.35 12.48
CA ASN A 145 -10.95 -4.02 11.07
C ASN A 145 -10.47 -2.62 10.68
N CYS A 146 -9.64 -1.99 11.52
CA CYS A 146 -9.03 -0.71 11.18
C CYS A 146 -8.24 -0.80 9.86
N PHE A 147 -8.24 0.30 9.11
CA PHE A 147 -7.72 0.35 7.75
C PHE A 147 -6.71 1.48 7.57
N SER A 148 -5.59 1.17 6.94
CA SER A 148 -4.54 2.13 6.56
C SER A 148 -4.34 2.15 5.04
N TYR A 149 -3.49 3.04 4.53
CA TYR A 149 -3.11 3.01 3.10
C TYR A 149 -2.46 1.70 2.64
N ARG A 150 -1.90 0.89 3.55
CA ARG A 150 -1.35 -0.45 3.25
C ARG A 150 -2.38 -1.57 3.44
N GLY A 151 -3.63 -1.22 3.70
CA GLY A 151 -4.72 -2.16 3.96
C GLY A 151 -4.99 -2.41 5.42
N THR A 152 -5.63 -3.55 5.67
CA THR A 152 -6.01 -4.06 7.00
C THR A 152 -4.81 -4.58 7.80
N LEU A 153 -5.08 -4.97 9.05
CA LEU A 153 -4.11 -5.65 9.92
C LEU A 153 -3.55 -6.95 9.30
N LEU A 154 -4.40 -7.71 8.59
CA LEU A 154 -3.97 -8.94 7.91
C LEU A 154 -2.91 -8.64 6.84
N HIS A 155 -3.07 -7.58 6.05
CA HIS A 155 -2.05 -7.15 5.09
C HIS A 155 -0.73 -6.84 5.78
N SER A 156 -0.78 -6.08 6.88
CA SER A 156 0.41 -5.72 7.65
C SER A 156 1.12 -6.95 8.22
N ALA A 157 0.39 -7.87 8.83
CA ALA A 157 0.94 -9.12 9.36
C ALA A 157 1.53 -10.02 8.27
N ILE A 158 0.87 -10.13 7.12
CA ILE A 158 1.33 -10.92 5.97
C ILE A 158 2.61 -10.34 5.36
N ILE A 159 2.65 -9.03 5.11
CA ILE A 159 3.85 -8.33 4.61
C ILE A 159 5.00 -8.47 5.60
N GLY A 160 4.70 -8.38 6.91
CA GLY A 160 5.65 -8.64 7.98
C GLY A 160 6.05 -10.11 8.14
N LYS A 161 5.45 -11.03 7.38
CA LYS A 161 5.64 -12.50 7.44
C LYS A 161 5.30 -13.11 8.81
N GLN A 162 4.33 -12.53 9.50
CA GLN A 162 3.94 -12.87 10.87
C GLN A 162 2.74 -13.84 10.89
N VAL A 163 2.99 -15.13 10.61
CA VAL A 163 1.94 -16.16 10.53
C VAL A 163 1.13 -16.27 11.83
N ALA A 164 1.78 -16.18 13.00
CA ALA A 164 1.09 -16.24 14.29
C ALA A 164 0.13 -15.06 14.49
N ALA A 165 0.54 -13.86 14.08
CA ALA A 165 -0.32 -12.67 14.11
C ALA A 165 -1.50 -12.79 13.13
N VAL A 166 -1.28 -13.33 11.92
CA VAL A 166 -2.37 -13.61 10.98
C VAL A 166 -3.41 -14.53 11.61
N LYS A 167 -2.99 -15.64 12.22
CA LYS A 167 -3.90 -16.56 12.90
C LYS A 167 -4.68 -15.85 14.02
N LEU A 168 -3.97 -15.14 14.90
CA LEU A 168 -4.59 -14.41 16.01
C LEU A 168 -5.64 -13.40 15.52
N LEU A 169 -5.32 -12.63 14.48
CA LEU A 169 -6.26 -11.64 13.92
C LEU A 169 -7.51 -12.30 13.33
N LEU A 170 -7.37 -13.45 12.68
CA LEU A 170 -8.50 -14.23 12.17
C LEU A 170 -9.34 -14.83 13.30
N ASP A 171 -8.70 -15.31 14.38
CA ASP A 171 -9.38 -15.78 15.60
C ASP A 171 -10.19 -14.63 16.26
N HIS A 172 -9.79 -13.38 16.04
CA HIS A 172 -10.52 -12.17 16.42
C HIS A 172 -11.44 -11.60 15.33
N HIS A 173 -11.82 -12.40 14.33
CA HIS A 173 -12.76 -12.05 13.27
C HIS A 173 -12.34 -10.88 12.37
N ALA A 174 -11.04 -10.71 12.12
CA ALA A 174 -10.56 -9.78 11.09
C ALA A 174 -11.13 -10.15 9.71
N ASP A 175 -11.61 -9.16 8.96
CA ASP A 175 -12.13 -9.35 7.60
C ASP A 175 -11.01 -9.81 6.65
N CYS A 176 -11.06 -11.09 6.26
CA CYS A 176 -10.09 -11.74 5.37
C CYS A 176 -10.30 -11.43 3.89
N ASN A 177 -11.38 -10.72 3.53
CA ASN A 177 -11.76 -10.41 2.15
C ASN A 177 -11.65 -8.92 1.82
N LYS A 178 -11.49 -8.04 2.81
CA LYS A 178 -11.35 -6.60 2.59
C LYS A 178 -10.13 -6.25 1.72
N PRO A 179 -10.30 -5.72 0.49
CA PRO A 179 -9.17 -5.40 -0.37
C PRO A 179 -8.61 -3.99 -0.12
N VAL A 180 -7.33 -3.78 -0.46
CA VAL A 180 -6.68 -2.44 -0.47
C VAL A 180 -6.97 -1.68 -1.77
N SER A 181 -6.98 -2.39 -2.88
CA SER A 181 -7.37 -1.94 -4.23
C SER A 181 -8.15 -3.05 -4.90
N LEU A 182 -8.76 -2.81 -6.07
CA LEU A 182 -9.72 -3.71 -6.74
C LEU A 182 -9.38 -5.21 -6.65
N HIS A 183 -8.11 -5.59 -6.76
CA HIS A 183 -7.66 -6.98 -6.72
C HIS A 183 -6.77 -7.34 -5.51
N TYR A 184 -6.28 -6.37 -4.73
CA TYR A 184 -5.27 -6.63 -3.70
C TYR A 184 -5.92 -7.00 -2.36
N THR A 185 -6.34 -8.26 -2.25
CA THR A 185 -6.91 -8.87 -1.03
C THR A 185 -5.82 -9.44 -0.11
N PRO A 186 -6.14 -9.79 1.16
CA PRO A 186 -5.20 -10.51 2.02
C PRO A 186 -4.70 -11.83 1.40
N LEU A 187 -5.55 -12.53 0.65
CA LEU A 187 -5.18 -13.78 -0.03
C LEU A 187 -4.13 -13.54 -1.14
N ILE A 188 -4.31 -12.50 -1.95
CA ILE A 188 -3.31 -12.07 -2.94
C ILE A 188 -2.01 -11.61 -2.28
N ALA A 189 -2.09 -10.85 -1.19
CA ALA A 189 -0.92 -10.46 -0.42
C ALA A 189 -0.13 -11.68 0.12
N ALA A 190 -0.82 -12.74 0.55
CA ALA A 190 -0.18 -13.97 1.02
C ALA A 190 0.52 -14.76 -0.09
N LEU A 191 -0.01 -14.71 -1.33
CA LEU A 191 0.63 -15.29 -2.51
C LEU A 191 1.92 -14.55 -2.87
N HIS A 192 1.90 -13.22 -2.94
CA HIS A 192 3.11 -12.43 -3.19
C HIS A 192 4.15 -12.55 -2.06
N ALA A 193 3.69 -12.72 -0.81
CA ALA A 193 4.56 -13.04 0.32
C ALA A 193 5.10 -14.49 0.26
N ARG A 194 4.61 -15.31 -0.67
CA ARG A 194 4.94 -16.74 -0.87
C ARG A 194 4.74 -17.56 0.40
N SER A 195 3.69 -17.24 1.17
CA SER A 195 3.41 -17.88 2.46
C SER A 195 2.23 -18.85 2.35
N LEU A 196 2.54 -20.13 2.10
CA LEU A 196 1.53 -21.19 2.02
C LEU A 196 0.74 -21.33 3.33
N LYS A 197 1.39 -21.07 4.48
CA LYS A 197 0.73 -21.08 5.79
C LYS A 197 -0.34 -19.99 5.89
N CYS A 198 -0.03 -18.77 5.46
CA CYS A 198 -1.02 -17.68 5.46
C CYS A 198 -2.16 -17.96 4.49
N VAL A 199 -1.88 -18.49 3.29
CA VAL A 199 -2.91 -18.87 2.32
C VAL A 199 -3.88 -19.89 2.90
N LYS A 200 -3.37 -20.94 3.57
CA LYS A 200 -4.21 -21.95 4.23
C LYS A 200 -5.07 -21.35 5.34
N LEU A 201 -4.48 -20.54 6.22
CA LEU A 201 -5.23 -19.86 7.30
C LEU A 201 -6.34 -18.96 6.75
N LEU A 202 -6.06 -18.19 5.70
CA LEU A 202 -7.05 -17.30 5.08
C LEU A 202 -8.20 -18.08 4.43
N ILE A 203 -7.89 -19.17 3.71
CA ILE A 203 -8.92 -20.06 3.13
C ILE A 203 -9.77 -20.70 4.22
N GLU A 204 -9.15 -21.21 5.30
CA GLU A 204 -9.86 -21.77 6.45
C GLU A 204 -10.79 -20.73 7.11
N ALA A 205 -10.40 -19.45 7.09
CA ALA A 205 -11.20 -18.33 7.56
C ALA A 205 -12.22 -17.79 6.53
N GLY A 206 -12.38 -18.44 5.37
CA GLY A 206 -13.39 -18.06 4.37
C GLY A 206 -12.95 -16.97 3.38
N ALA A 207 -11.65 -16.82 3.13
CA ALA A 207 -11.17 -15.94 2.06
C ALA A 207 -11.63 -16.43 0.69
N ASP A 208 -12.08 -15.52 -0.17
CA ASP A 208 -12.56 -15.82 -1.52
C ASP A 208 -11.40 -16.19 -2.45
N ALA A 209 -11.31 -17.49 -2.78
CA ALA A 209 -10.32 -18.01 -3.71
C ALA A 209 -10.69 -17.82 -5.19
N LYS A 210 -11.93 -17.45 -5.51
CA LYS A 210 -12.34 -17.12 -6.89
C LYS A 210 -11.73 -15.80 -7.31
N GLY A 211 -11.78 -14.82 -6.42
CA GLY A 211 -11.30 -13.47 -6.68
C GLY A 211 -12.01 -12.81 -7.85
N VAL A 212 -11.40 -11.74 -8.38
CA VAL A 212 -11.96 -10.94 -9.47
C VAL A 212 -11.06 -11.05 -10.69
N PRO A 213 -11.54 -11.57 -11.83
CA PRO A 213 -10.79 -11.56 -13.08
C PRO A 213 -10.35 -10.14 -13.48
N PRO A 214 -9.24 -9.99 -14.22
CA PRO A 214 -8.36 -11.07 -14.68
C PRO A 214 -7.34 -11.53 -13.62
N LEU A 215 -7.20 -10.81 -12.51
CA LEU A 215 -6.22 -11.10 -11.46
C LEU A 215 -6.81 -11.94 -10.30
N THR A 216 -7.04 -13.23 -10.55
CA THR A 216 -7.51 -14.17 -9.52
C THR A 216 -6.35 -14.79 -8.72
N PRO A 217 -6.59 -15.31 -7.51
CA PRO A 217 -5.56 -16.02 -6.73
C PRO A 217 -4.86 -17.15 -7.49
N LEU A 218 -5.61 -17.92 -8.29
CA LEU A 218 -5.04 -19.00 -9.08
C LEU A 218 -4.19 -18.50 -10.26
N VAL A 219 -4.63 -17.42 -10.92
CA VAL A 219 -3.83 -16.74 -11.96
C VAL A 219 -2.53 -16.19 -11.38
N VAL A 220 -2.57 -15.53 -10.22
CA VAL A 220 -1.36 -15.03 -9.54
C VAL A 220 -0.43 -16.19 -9.17
N ALA A 221 -0.95 -17.28 -8.62
CA ALA A 221 -0.16 -18.47 -8.33
C ALA A 221 0.49 -19.06 -9.59
N ALA A 222 -0.23 -19.07 -10.71
CA ALA A 222 0.28 -19.55 -11.99
C ALA A 222 1.38 -18.64 -12.55
N ASN A 223 1.19 -17.33 -12.53
CA ASN A 223 2.22 -16.38 -12.98
C ASN A 223 3.51 -16.49 -12.16
N ASP A 224 3.39 -16.60 -10.84
CA ASP A 224 4.53 -16.64 -9.92
C ASP A 224 5.15 -18.05 -9.74
N GLY A 225 4.59 -19.07 -10.41
CA GLY A 225 5.05 -20.46 -10.36
C GLY A 225 4.93 -21.09 -8.96
N LEU A 226 3.82 -20.82 -8.27
CA LEU A 226 3.54 -21.25 -6.90
C LEU A 226 2.86 -22.62 -6.88
N THR A 227 3.55 -23.68 -7.33
CA THR A 227 2.98 -25.03 -7.50
C THR A 227 2.21 -25.55 -6.28
N ASP A 228 2.75 -25.40 -5.07
CA ASP A 228 2.16 -25.94 -3.84
C ASP A 228 0.89 -25.18 -3.39
N PHE A 229 0.54 -24.09 -4.08
CA PHE A 229 -0.61 -23.24 -3.76
C PHE A 229 -1.84 -23.58 -4.59
N TYR A 230 -1.69 -24.26 -5.73
CA TYR A 230 -2.83 -24.60 -6.60
C TYR A 230 -3.85 -25.46 -5.87
N GLU A 231 -3.41 -26.52 -5.19
CA GLU A 231 -4.35 -27.45 -4.59
C GLU A 231 -5.20 -26.82 -3.47
N PRO A 232 -4.63 -26.04 -2.52
CA PRO A 232 -5.45 -25.25 -1.59
C PRO A 232 -6.43 -24.31 -2.28
N LEU A 233 -6.01 -23.58 -3.31
CA LEU A 233 -6.86 -22.62 -4.02
C LEU A 233 -8.01 -23.31 -4.78
N LEU A 234 -7.70 -24.39 -5.50
CA LEU A 234 -8.68 -25.20 -6.25
C LEU A 234 -9.70 -25.83 -5.30
N ARG A 235 -9.26 -26.39 -4.16
CA ARG A 235 -10.16 -26.91 -3.13
C ARG A 235 -11.07 -25.84 -2.53
N ALA A 236 -10.59 -24.59 -2.48
CA ALA A 236 -11.36 -23.43 -2.04
C ALA A 236 -12.29 -22.85 -3.13
N GLY A 237 -12.36 -23.49 -4.30
CA GLY A 237 -13.28 -23.12 -5.38
C GLY A 237 -12.73 -22.09 -6.36
N ALA A 238 -11.41 -21.91 -6.44
CA ALA A 238 -10.79 -21.11 -7.50
C ALA A 238 -11.12 -21.69 -8.88
N ASP A 239 -11.49 -20.82 -9.82
CA ASP A 239 -11.84 -21.20 -11.18
C ASP A 239 -10.57 -21.32 -12.06
N PRO A 240 -10.23 -22.52 -12.58
CA PRO A 240 -9.05 -22.74 -13.43
C PRO A 240 -9.22 -22.23 -14.86
N ASP A 241 -10.41 -21.78 -15.24
CA ASP A 241 -10.74 -21.31 -16.59
C ASP A 241 -10.73 -19.77 -16.71
N VAL A 242 -10.25 -19.06 -15.68
CA VAL A 242 -10.09 -17.60 -15.72
C VAL A 242 -8.81 -17.23 -16.45
N ARG A 243 -8.91 -16.32 -17.42
CA ARG A 243 -7.76 -15.79 -18.17
C ARG A 243 -7.12 -14.59 -17.46
N ASP A 244 -5.81 -14.50 -17.57
CA ASP A 244 -5.03 -13.33 -17.15
C ASP A 244 -5.18 -12.15 -18.14
N ASP A 245 -4.49 -11.04 -17.86
CA ASP A 245 -4.45 -9.86 -18.73
C ASP A 245 -3.91 -10.15 -20.15
N GLY A 246 -3.07 -11.18 -20.29
CA GLY A 246 -2.54 -11.67 -21.56
C GLY A 246 -3.50 -12.60 -22.29
N GLY A 247 -4.71 -12.82 -21.75
CA GLY A 247 -5.68 -13.75 -22.28
C GLY A 247 -5.28 -15.21 -22.11
N GLN A 248 -4.36 -15.54 -21.21
CA GLN A 248 -3.87 -16.89 -20.99
C GLN A 248 -4.57 -17.56 -19.80
N LEU A 249 -4.86 -18.85 -19.91
CA LEU A 249 -5.31 -19.66 -18.79
C LEU A 249 -4.13 -20.05 -17.87
N PRO A 250 -4.37 -20.31 -16.57
CA PRO A 250 -3.38 -20.84 -15.64
C PRO A 250 -2.58 -22.03 -16.19
N ILE A 251 -3.26 -22.98 -16.86
CA ILE A 251 -2.60 -24.14 -17.48
C ILE A 251 -1.69 -23.75 -18.64
N GLU A 252 -2.07 -22.74 -19.43
CA GLU A 252 -1.27 -22.22 -20.54
C GLU A 252 -0.07 -21.45 -20.02
N ILE A 253 -0.24 -20.65 -18.95
CA ILE A 253 0.86 -19.97 -18.24
C ILE A 253 1.88 -20.99 -17.71
N ALA A 254 1.40 -22.06 -17.06
CA ALA A 254 2.24 -23.18 -16.60
C ALA A 254 3.02 -23.84 -17.74
N ALA A 255 2.34 -24.15 -18.85
CA ALA A 255 2.94 -24.77 -20.02
C ALA A 255 4.00 -23.87 -20.69
N ARG A 256 3.71 -22.57 -20.84
CA ARG A 256 4.61 -21.58 -21.47
C ARG A 256 5.92 -21.41 -20.71
N ASN A 257 5.85 -21.54 -19.38
CA ASN A 257 6.99 -21.52 -18.49
C ASN A 257 7.65 -22.90 -18.29
N ASN A 258 7.27 -23.91 -19.09
CA ASN A 258 7.79 -25.27 -19.05
C ASN A 258 7.68 -25.95 -17.66
N ARG A 259 6.63 -25.60 -16.90
CA ARG A 259 6.36 -26.18 -15.57
C ARG A 259 5.41 -27.37 -15.71
N ARG A 260 5.94 -28.54 -16.09
CA ARG A 260 5.13 -29.76 -16.32
C ARG A 260 4.25 -30.14 -15.12
N LYS A 261 4.82 -30.11 -13.90
CA LYS A 261 4.09 -30.44 -12.67
C LYS A 261 2.85 -29.56 -12.47
N ASP A 262 2.95 -28.28 -12.81
CA ASP A 262 1.84 -27.33 -12.73
C ASP A 262 0.75 -27.69 -13.75
N VAL A 263 1.15 -28.03 -14.98
CA VAL A 263 0.21 -28.49 -16.03
C VAL A 263 -0.49 -29.77 -15.60
N GLU A 264 0.23 -30.72 -14.99
CA GLU A 264 -0.34 -31.98 -14.48
C GLU A 264 -1.38 -31.75 -13.37
N ILE A 265 -1.17 -30.77 -12.49
CA ILE A 265 -2.13 -30.41 -11.44
C ILE A 265 -3.37 -29.72 -12.02
N LEU A 266 -3.19 -28.83 -13.00
CA LEU A 266 -4.28 -28.03 -13.57
C LEU A 266 -5.09 -28.80 -14.64
N PHE A 267 -4.47 -29.72 -15.36
CA PHE A 267 -5.09 -30.50 -16.43
C PHE A 267 -6.43 -31.16 -16.07
N PRO A 268 -6.57 -31.90 -14.95
CA PRO A 268 -7.83 -32.56 -14.62
C PRO A 268 -8.96 -31.59 -14.24
N VAL A 269 -8.66 -30.32 -13.95
CA VAL A 269 -9.65 -29.33 -13.50
C VAL A 269 -9.94 -28.24 -14.54
N THR A 270 -9.08 -28.07 -15.55
CA THR A 270 -9.26 -27.09 -16.63
C THR A 270 -10.17 -27.64 -17.73
N SER A 271 -11.09 -26.81 -18.22
CA SER A 271 -11.94 -27.14 -19.36
C SER A 271 -11.14 -27.33 -20.65
N HIS A 272 -11.61 -28.21 -21.53
CA HIS A 272 -10.96 -28.47 -22.81
C HIS A 272 -10.81 -27.19 -23.64
N ILE A 273 -9.58 -26.87 -24.05
CA ILE A 273 -9.28 -25.69 -24.85
C ILE A 273 -9.46 -26.02 -26.35
N PRO A 274 -10.45 -25.45 -27.07
CA PRO A 274 -10.83 -25.92 -28.41
C PRO A 274 -9.73 -25.90 -29.48
N TYR A 275 -8.77 -24.98 -29.37
CA TYR A 275 -7.66 -24.84 -30.33
C TYR A 275 -6.48 -25.77 -30.05
N VAL A 276 -6.46 -26.46 -28.91
CA VAL A 276 -5.47 -27.49 -28.59
C VAL A 276 -6.00 -28.84 -29.07
N ARG A 277 -5.47 -29.34 -30.20
CA ARG A 277 -5.95 -30.58 -30.84
C ARG A 277 -5.66 -31.84 -30.04
N ASP A 278 -4.49 -31.92 -29.43
CA ASP A 278 -4.07 -33.01 -28.55
C ASP A 278 -4.29 -32.56 -27.10
N TRP A 279 -5.44 -32.91 -26.52
CA TRP A 279 -5.79 -32.57 -25.14
C TRP A 279 -5.16 -33.55 -24.15
N SER A 280 -3.84 -33.53 -24.10
CA SER A 280 -3.01 -34.22 -23.12
C SER A 280 -2.00 -33.23 -22.53
N VAL A 281 -1.36 -33.59 -21.41
CA VAL A 281 -0.28 -32.76 -20.84
C VAL A 281 0.81 -32.48 -21.89
N ASP A 282 1.20 -33.50 -22.66
CA ASP A 282 2.19 -33.35 -23.72
C ASP A 282 1.69 -32.52 -24.90
N GLY A 283 0.43 -32.71 -25.30
CA GLY A 283 -0.20 -31.93 -26.37
C GLY A 283 -0.34 -30.44 -26.04
N ILE A 284 -0.69 -30.10 -24.79
CA ILE A 284 -0.73 -28.71 -24.30
C ILE A 284 0.68 -28.11 -24.31
N LEU A 285 1.67 -28.83 -23.77
CA LEU A 285 3.08 -28.39 -23.76
C LEU A 285 3.61 -28.18 -25.19
N ALA A 286 3.26 -29.08 -26.12
CA ALA A 286 3.65 -28.98 -27.52
C ALA A 286 2.96 -27.81 -28.23
N TYR A 287 1.65 -27.63 -28.01
CA TYR A 287 0.88 -26.51 -28.55
C TYR A 287 1.48 -25.17 -28.12
N VAL A 288 1.65 -24.95 -26.82
CA VAL A 288 2.16 -23.66 -26.31
C VAL A 288 3.59 -23.38 -26.79
N LYS A 289 4.43 -24.41 -26.96
CA LYS A 289 5.77 -24.27 -27.58
C LYS A 289 5.71 -23.90 -29.07
N SER A 290 4.66 -24.31 -29.78
CA SER A 290 4.47 -23.98 -31.20
C SER A 290 3.95 -22.56 -31.41
N VAL A 291 3.30 -21.97 -30.41
CA VAL A 291 2.87 -20.57 -30.43
C VAL A 291 4.12 -19.69 -30.26
N PRO A 292 4.41 -18.75 -31.20
CA PRO A 292 5.51 -17.82 -31.05
C PRO A 292 5.40 -17.07 -29.72
N LYS A 293 6.52 -16.90 -29.01
CA LYS A 293 6.52 -16.04 -27.82
C LYS A 293 6.31 -14.60 -28.26
N GLU A 294 5.61 -13.81 -27.44
CA GLU A 294 5.53 -12.36 -27.67
C GLU A 294 6.93 -11.74 -27.79
N GLU A 295 7.90 -12.24 -27.02
CA GLU A 295 9.32 -11.85 -27.02
C GLU A 295 10.04 -12.08 -28.37
N ASP A 296 9.54 -13.01 -29.19
CA ASP A 296 10.10 -13.31 -30.51
C ASP A 296 9.59 -12.35 -31.60
N ASP A 297 8.50 -11.61 -31.31
CA ASP A 297 7.97 -10.57 -32.19
C ASP A 297 9.02 -9.43 -32.33
N PRO A 298 9.39 -9.03 -33.57
CA PRO A 298 10.28 -7.89 -33.81
C PRO A 298 9.90 -6.62 -33.04
N LEU A 299 8.63 -6.45 -32.69
CA LEU A 299 8.11 -5.35 -31.89
C LEU A 299 8.65 -5.36 -30.44
N TYR A 300 8.89 -6.53 -29.82
CA TYR A 300 9.44 -6.67 -28.46
C TYR A 300 10.97 -6.60 -28.38
N LYS A 301 11.67 -6.74 -29.51
CA LYS A 301 13.13 -6.48 -29.60
C LYS A 301 13.49 -5.00 -29.51
N MET A 302 12.48 -4.13 -29.55
CA MET A 302 12.64 -2.68 -29.43
C MET A 302 12.71 -2.30 -27.96
N GLY A 303 13.85 -1.74 -27.52
CA GLY A 303 14.04 -1.37 -26.12
C GLY A 303 12.98 -0.40 -25.59
N PRO A 304 12.76 -0.33 -24.25
CA PRO A 304 11.65 0.43 -23.65
C PRO A 304 11.65 1.93 -24.02
N ALA A 305 12.82 2.53 -24.25
CA ALA A 305 12.93 3.91 -24.72
C ALA A 305 12.37 4.10 -26.15
N TYR A 306 12.57 3.13 -27.04
CA TYR A 306 12.04 3.16 -28.40
C TYR A 306 10.52 3.00 -28.39
N LEU A 307 9.98 2.03 -27.64
CA LEU A 307 8.53 1.81 -27.52
C LEU A 307 7.83 3.05 -26.95
N LYS A 308 8.42 3.67 -25.92
CA LYS A 308 7.91 4.95 -25.37
C LYS A 308 7.92 6.07 -26.41
N LEU A 309 8.96 6.15 -27.24
CA LEU A 309 9.06 7.13 -28.32
C LEU A 309 7.99 6.89 -29.40
N GLU A 310 7.80 5.66 -29.86
CA GLU A 310 6.77 5.32 -30.84
C GLU A 310 5.36 5.52 -30.29
N GLY A 311 5.10 5.15 -29.04
CA GLY A 311 3.85 5.47 -28.36
C GLY A 311 3.58 6.99 -28.33
N THR A 312 4.62 7.79 -28.08
CA THR A 312 4.52 9.26 -28.11
C THR A 312 4.26 9.80 -29.51
N LYS A 313 4.84 9.19 -30.55
CA LYS A 313 4.56 9.55 -31.96
C LYS A 313 3.13 9.17 -32.35
N ALA A 314 2.66 7.98 -31.97
CA ALA A 314 1.30 7.53 -32.21
C ALA A 314 0.27 8.44 -31.52
N TYR A 315 0.52 8.79 -30.25
CA TYR A 315 -0.30 9.75 -29.51
C TYR A 315 -0.40 11.10 -30.24
N LYS A 316 0.72 11.64 -30.72
CA LYS A 316 0.73 12.90 -31.50
C LYS A 316 -0.07 12.82 -32.80
N ARG A 317 -0.19 11.62 -33.39
CA ARG A 317 -1.03 11.35 -34.57
C ARG A 317 -2.51 11.09 -34.21
N LYS A 318 -2.87 11.15 -32.93
CA LYS A 318 -4.18 10.76 -32.38
C LYS A 318 -4.54 9.29 -32.61
N ASP A 319 -3.55 8.45 -32.87
CA ASP A 319 -3.69 7.00 -32.89
C ASP A 319 -3.50 6.46 -31.48
N TYR A 320 -4.54 6.62 -30.66
CA TYR A 320 -4.49 6.29 -29.24
C TYR A 320 -4.39 4.78 -28.99
N VAL A 321 -5.00 3.96 -29.84
CA VAL A 321 -4.96 2.50 -29.72
C VAL A 321 -3.54 1.98 -29.92
N SER A 322 -2.86 2.42 -30.98
CA SER A 322 -1.44 2.06 -31.17
C SER A 322 -0.56 2.62 -30.07
N ALA A 323 -0.82 3.85 -29.60
CA ALA A 323 -0.08 4.43 -28.49
C ALA A 323 -0.20 3.59 -27.21
N ILE A 324 -1.40 3.12 -26.88
CA ILE A 324 -1.67 2.22 -25.76
C ILE A 324 -0.90 0.93 -25.90
N ASN A 325 -0.89 0.32 -27.09
CA ASN A 325 -0.14 -0.92 -27.33
C ASN A 325 1.36 -0.71 -27.08
N PHE A 326 1.95 0.34 -27.64
CA PHE A 326 3.36 0.66 -27.42
C PHE A 326 3.69 0.95 -25.95
N TYR A 327 2.84 1.70 -25.24
CA TYR A 327 3.05 1.97 -23.82
C TYR A 327 2.88 0.70 -22.97
N SER A 328 1.91 -0.15 -23.27
CA SER A 328 1.69 -1.42 -22.57
C SER A 328 2.89 -2.36 -22.72
N MET A 329 3.45 -2.44 -23.94
CA MET A 329 4.69 -3.19 -24.17
C MET A 329 5.88 -2.59 -23.42
N ALA A 330 6.02 -1.26 -23.41
CA ALA A 330 7.08 -0.59 -22.66
C ALA A 330 6.95 -0.84 -21.14
N ILE A 331 5.73 -0.92 -20.61
CA ILE A 331 5.45 -1.23 -19.20
C ILE A 331 5.91 -2.65 -18.88
N LYS A 332 5.63 -3.65 -19.74
CA LYS A 332 6.11 -5.02 -19.55
C LYS A 332 7.63 -5.08 -19.42
N LEU A 333 8.36 -4.29 -20.22
CA LEU A 333 9.83 -4.26 -20.21
C LEU A 333 10.44 -3.40 -19.10
N ASN A 334 9.73 -2.36 -18.65
CA ASN A 334 10.20 -1.45 -17.60
C ASN A 334 9.03 -1.00 -16.69
N PRO A 335 8.56 -1.88 -15.79
CA PRO A 335 7.40 -1.60 -14.95
C PRO A 335 7.64 -0.47 -13.95
N GLY A 336 8.90 -0.07 -13.71
CA GLY A 336 9.25 1.05 -12.82
C GLY A 336 9.03 2.44 -13.43
N ASP A 337 8.81 2.57 -14.74
CA ASP A 337 8.56 3.87 -15.39
C ASP A 337 7.08 4.25 -15.30
N VAL A 338 6.70 4.86 -14.18
CA VAL A 338 5.37 5.40 -13.90
C VAL A 338 4.86 6.35 -14.99
N THR A 339 5.75 7.00 -15.75
CA THR A 339 5.32 7.92 -16.82
C THR A 339 4.65 7.19 -18.00
N LEU A 340 4.90 5.90 -18.17
CA LEU A 340 4.23 5.06 -19.17
C LEU A 340 2.75 4.89 -18.84
N HIS A 341 2.43 4.58 -17.58
CA HIS A 341 1.04 4.51 -17.09
C HIS A 341 0.33 5.85 -17.23
N SER A 342 0.99 6.97 -16.89
CA SER A 342 0.39 8.31 -17.05
C SER A 342 0.09 8.66 -18.51
N ASN A 343 0.93 8.21 -19.44
CA ASN A 343 0.70 8.40 -20.88
C ASN A 343 -0.39 7.45 -21.40
N LYS A 344 -0.44 6.20 -20.92
CA LYS A 344 -1.50 5.23 -21.26
C LYS A 344 -2.86 5.69 -20.76
N SER A 345 -2.95 6.15 -19.51
CA SER A 345 -4.13 6.80 -18.91
C SER A 345 -4.65 7.95 -19.79
N LEU A 346 -3.75 8.81 -20.28
CA LEU A 346 -4.14 9.90 -21.17
C LEU A 346 -4.74 9.40 -22.50
N CYS A 347 -4.21 8.32 -23.06
CA CYS A 347 -4.77 7.72 -24.28
C CYS A 347 -6.18 7.21 -24.03
N TRP A 348 -6.41 6.52 -22.90
CA TRP A 348 -7.74 6.06 -22.49
C TRP A 348 -8.73 7.21 -22.31
N ILE A 349 -8.29 8.32 -21.70
CA ILE A 349 -9.11 9.54 -21.58
C ILE A 349 -9.55 10.04 -22.95
N ASN A 350 -8.64 10.10 -23.93
CA ASN A 350 -8.97 10.54 -25.28
C ASN A 350 -9.90 9.57 -26.04
N LEU A 351 -9.94 8.30 -25.63
CA LEU A 351 -10.87 7.29 -26.15
C LEU A 351 -12.21 7.24 -25.40
N GLY A 352 -12.36 7.98 -24.30
CA GLY A 352 -13.57 7.97 -23.46
C GLY A 352 -13.66 6.76 -22.51
N GLU A 353 -12.60 5.97 -22.38
CA GLU A 353 -12.54 4.77 -21.54
C GLU A 353 -12.16 5.13 -20.10
N GLY A 354 -13.13 5.68 -19.35
CA GLY A 354 -12.91 6.25 -18.01
C GLY A 354 -12.34 5.26 -16.99
N ASP A 355 -12.83 4.02 -16.94
CA ASP A 355 -12.39 3.02 -15.94
C ASP A 355 -10.93 2.62 -16.13
N LYS A 356 -10.53 2.34 -17.38
CA LYS A 356 -9.13 2.02 -17.72
C LYS A 356 -8.20 3.19 -17.50
N ALA A 357 -8.67 4.41 -17.81
CA ALA A 357 -7.93 5.63 -17.53
C ALA A 357 -7.68 5.83 -16.03
N LEU A 358 -8.69 5.51 -15.21
CA LEU A 358 -8.65 5.66 -13.77
C LEU A 358 -7.66 4.69 -13.14
N GLU A 359 -7.67 3.43 -13.56
CA GLU A 359 -6.76 2.40 -13.06
C GLU A 359 -5.28 2.81 -13.21
N ASP A 360 -4.88 3.22 -14.42
CA ASP A 360 -3.52 3.69 -14.67
C ASP A 360 -3.18 4.97 -13.88
N ALA A 361 -4.16 5.87 -13.69
CA ALA A 361 -3.96 7.10 -12.95
C ALA A 361 -3.80 6.86 -11.44
N GLU A 362 -4.57 5.93 -10.88
CA GLU A 362 -4.48 5.51 -9.48
C GLU A 362 -3.15 4.80 -9.22
N PHE A 363 -2.69 3.94 -10.14
CA PHE A 363 -1.34 3.40 -10.07
C PHE A 363 -0.27 4.51 -10.05
N CYS A 364 -0.40 5.54 -10.89
CA CYS A 364 0.51 6.68 -10.86
C CYS A 364 0.50 7.41 -9.51
N ARG A 365 -0.67 7.68 -8.93
CA ARG A 365 -0.79 8.34 -7.61
C ARG A 365 -0.25 7.48 -6.48
N MET A 366 -0.43 6.15 -6.57
CA MET A 366 0.08 5.20 -5.59
C MET A 366 1.62 5.19 -5.57
N ILE A 367 2.27 5.20 -6.74
CA ILE A 367 3.74 5.16 -6.81
C ILE A 367 4.37 6.55 -6.59
N ARG A 368 3.74 7.63 -7.07
CA ARG A 368 4.22 9.02 -6.91
C ARG A 368 3.09 9.94 -6.43
N PRO A 369 2.82 9.98 -5.11
CA PRO A 369 1.77 10.80 -4.54
C PRO A 369 2.00 12.31 -4.70
N ASP A 370 3.26 12.73 -4.84
CA ASP A 370 3.72 14.11 -4.99
C ASP A 370 3.78 14.59 -6.45
N TRP A 371 3.12 13.89 -7.38
CA TRP A 371 3.16 14.20 -8.80
C TRP A 371 1.85 14.84 -9.30
N PRO A 372 1.80 16.17 -9.54
CA PRO A 372 0.57 16.87 -9.93
C PRO A 372 -0.09 16.31 -11.20
N LYS A 373 0.72 15.79 -12.13
CA LYS A 373 0.21 15.19 -13.37
C LYS A 373 -0.60 13.92 -13.10
N ALA A 374 -0.26 13.13 -12.09
CA ALA A 374 -1.05 11.96 -11.70
C ALA A 374 -2.42 12.37 -11.15
N CYS A 375 -2.45 13.40 -10.30
CA CYS A 375 -3.68 14.02 -9.80
C CYS A 375 -4.58 14.50 -10.94
N TYR A 376 -4.01 15.17 -11.95
CA TYR A 376 -4.75 15.57 -13.14
C TYR A 376 -5.34 14.36 -13.89
N ARG A 377 -4.54 13.29 -14.12
CA ARG A 377 -5.02 12.09 -14.84
C ARG A 377 -6.19 11.44 -14.12
N GLN A 378 -6.12 11.31 -12.80
CA GLN A 378 -7.19 10.71 -12.01
C GLN A 378 -8.43 11.60 -12.03
N GLY A 379 -8.28 12.91 -11.85
CA GLY A 379 -9.39 13.86 -11.94
C GLY A 379 -10.08 13.81 -13.31
N ALA A 380 -9.31 13.78 -14.39
CA ALA A 380 -9.83 13.68 -15.75
C ALA A 380 -10.55 12.35 -16.03
N ALA A 381 -10.04 11.24 -15.51
CA ALA A 381 -10.70 9.93 -15.60
C ALA A 381 -12.03 9.92 -14.82
N GLN A 382 -12.04 10.44 -13.59
CA GLN A 382 -13.27 10.55 -12.77
C GLN A 382 -14.31 11.49 -13.41
N MET A 383 -13.88 12.54 -14.13
CA MET A 383 -14.78 13.39 -14.92
C MET A 383 -15.50 12.60 -16.02
N LEU A 384 -14.78 11.72 -16.75
CA LEU A 384 -15.40 10.85 -17.77
C LEU A 384 -16.42 9.89 -17.15
N LEU A 385 -16.13 9.39 -15.94
CA LEU A 385 -17.02 8.52 -15.18
C LEU A 385 -18.17 9.25 -14.47
N LYS A 386 -18.27 10.58 -14.62
CA LYS A 386 -19.26 11.44 -13.95
C LYS A 386 -19.20 11.38 -12.41
N ASN A 387 -18.06 10.96 -11.86
CA ASN A 387 -17.79 10.98 -10.43
C ASN A 387 -17.21 12.35 -10.04
N TYR A 388 -18.04 13.37 -10.15
CA TYR A 388 -17.58 14.76 -10.05
C TYR A 388 -16.93 15.07 -8.69
N GLU A 389 -17.46 14.57 -7.59
CA GLU A 389 -16.88 14.80 -6.26
C GLU A 389 -15.40 14.36 -6.20
N LYS A 390 -15.14 13.09 -6.50
CA LYS A 390 -13.80 12.51 -6.55
C LYS A 390 -12.89 13.20 -7.57
N ALA A 391 -13.45 13.62 -8.72
CA ALA A 391 -12.69 14.38 -9.70
C ALA A 391 -12.18 15.71 -9.12
N CYS A 392 -13.02 16.39 -8.32
CA CYS A 392 -12.67 17.65 -7.67
C CYS A 392 -11.56 17.47 -6.65
N GLU A 393 -11.70 16.47 -5.78
CA GLU A 393 -10.69 16.13 -4.78
C GLU A 393 -9.33 15.89 -5.45
N ALA A 394 -9.30 15.07 -6.51
CA ALA A 394 -8.08 14.78 -7.24
C ALA A 394 -7.45 16.06 -7.86
N PHE A 395 -8.25 16.94 -8.47
CA PHE A 395 -7.72 18.21 -9.00
C PHE A 395 -7.23 19.15 -7.91
N GLN A 396 -7.95 19.27 -6.79
CA GLN A 396 -7.53 20.09 -5.65
C GLN A 396 -6.23 19.58 -5.04
N ASP A 397 -6.07 18.27 -4.91
CA ASP A 397 -4.81 17.66 -4.47
C ASP A 397 -3.66 18.02 -5.42
N GLY A 398 -3.93 18.02 -6.74
CA GLY A 398 -2.96 18.46 -7.73
C GLY A 398 -2.56 19.94 -7.59
N LEU A 399 -3.50 20.84 -7.31
CA LEU A 399 -3.21 22.27 -7.06
C LEU A 399 -2.51 22.52 -5.73
N LYS A 400 -2.70 21.67 -4.70
CA LYS A 400 -1.91 21.75 -3.46
C LYS A 400 -0.43 21.46 -3.74
N LEU A 401 -0.15 20.54 -4.66
CA LEU A 401 1.21 20.17 -5.07
C LEU A 401 1.83 21.21 -6.02
N ASP A 402 1.05 21.72 -6.97
CA ASP A 402 1.48 22.71 -7.96
C ASP A 402 0.39 23.77 -8.20
N PRO A 403 0.38 24.86 -7.40
CA PRO A 403 -0.65 25.90 -7.48
C PRO A 403 -0.69 26.68 -8.79
N THR A 404 0.36 26.62 -9.61
CA THR A 404 0.45 27.35 -10.89
C THR A 404 0.06 26.48 -12.09
N ASN A 405 -0.49 25.27 -11.84
CA ASN A 405 -0.83 24.32 -12.88
C ASN A 405 -2.10 24.73 -13.66
N VAL A 406 -1.89 25.41 -14.78
CA VAL A 406 -2.97 25.92 -15.65
C VAL A 406 -3.87 24.81 -16.21
N GLU A 407 -3.36 23.61 -16.45
CA GLU A 407 -4.17 22.49 -16.96
C GLU A 407 -5.21 22.05 -15.92
N ILE A 408 -4.80 21.92 -14.66
CA ILE A 408 -5.69 21.54 -13.55
C ILE A 408 -6.69 22.66 -13.25
N GLU A 409 -6.21 23.91 -13.21
CA GLU A 409 -7.07 25.07 -13.02
C GLU A 409 -8.16 25.18 -14.10
N ASN A 410 -7.80 24.94 -15.36
CA ASN A 410 -8.76 24.93 -16.46
C ASN A 410 -9.74 23.76 -16.37
N ALA A 411 -9.29 22.56 -15.98
CA ALA A 411 -10.16 21.41 -15.80
C ALA A 411 -11.22 21.67 -14.70
N LEU A 412 -10.83 22.31 -13.60
CA LEU A 412 -11.75 22.76 -12.55
C LEU A 412 -12.70 23.87 -13.05
N ARG A 413 -12.23 24.79 -13.90
CA ARG A 413 -13.07 25.86 -14.48
C ARG A 413 -14.13 25.35 -15.45
N VAL A 414 -13.82 24.36 -16.28
CA VAL A 414 -14.77 23.77 -17.24
C VAL A 414 -15.97 23.14 -16.50
N ARG A 415 -15.73 22.53 -15.33
CA ARG A 415 -16.76 21.98 -14.44
C ARG A 415 -17.77 23.02 -13.94
N PHE A 416 -17.36 24.25 -13.59
CA PHE A 416 -18.28 25.29 -13.10
C PHE A 416 -19.31 25.77 -14.14
N ARG A 417 -19.23 25.27 -15.38
CA ARG A 417 -20.20 25.53 -16.46
C ARG A 417 -21.20 24.41 -16.68
N GLU A 418 -21.03 23.22 -16.09
CA GLU A 418 -21.97 22.11 -16.27
C GLU A 418 -23.17 22.22 -15.29
N PRO A 419 -24.42 22.17 -15.77
CA PRO A 419 -25.61 22.48 -14.97
C PRO A 419 -25.93 21.45 -13.87
N GLU A 420 -25.46 20.21 -13.99
CA GLU A 420 -25.78 19.11 -13.06
C GLU A 420 -25.02 19.21 -11.71
N VAL A 421 -23.98 20.04 -11.62
CA VAL A 421 -23.15 20.17 -10.39
C VAL A 421 -23.58 21.35 -9.50
N ARG A 422 -24.43 22.27 -9.99
CA ARG A 422 -24.94 23.40 -9.18
C ARG A 422 -25.78 22.99 -7.97
N GLN A 423 -26.18 21.72 -7.85
CA GLN A 423 -26.94 21.23 -6.69
C GLN A 423 -26.07 20.86 -5.48
N CYS A 424 -24.76 20.61 -5.65
CA CYS A 424 -23.88 20.28 -4.52
C CYS A 424 -23.39 21.53 -3.76
N ASP A 425 -23.17 22.65 -4.44
CA ASP A 425 -22.57 23.86 -3.83
C ASP A 425 -23.58 24.81 -3.13
N MET A 426 -24.85 24.41 -2.97
CA MET A 426 -25.81 25.12 -2.09
C MET A 426 -25.93 24.51 -0.69
N LYS A 427 -25.07 23.55 -0.35
CA LYS A 427 -24.91 23.05 1.02
C LYS A 427 -23.43 23.01 1.42
N GLN A 428 -22.82 24.18 1.55
CA GLN A 428 -21.72 24.41 2.50
C GLN A 428 -21.60 25.90 2.80
#